data_AF-W2Q8P3-F1
#
_entry.id   AF-W2Q8P3-F1
#
_cell.length_a   1.000
_cell.length_b   1.000
_cell.length_c   1.000
_cell.angle_alpha   90.00
_cell.angle_beta   90.00
_cell.angle_gamma   90.00
#
_symmetry.space_group_name_H-M   'P 1'
#
loop_
_entity.id
_entity.type
_entity.pdbx_description
1 polymer ?
#
loop_
_entity_poly.entity_id
_entity_poly.type
_entity_poly.pdbx_seq_one_letter_code
_entity_poly.pdbx_strand_id
1 'polypeptide(L)'
;MMQQEEAAPSLLGTWESNEAFGNTALDWAQAVKDQRVQLQLTFEPGKIYRFRLVSKDDSTDVTSNFRHVVASEGSYELQGDDGIAIHGDTSGIKWTYLFEEEDSLRIRLEGAKRFGRCKGVDVIYFARAETAQQLKDL
;
A
#
# COMPACT_ATOMS: atom_id res chain seq x y z
N MET A 1 -20.73 -33.49 0.21
CA MET A 1 -19.54 -32.75 0.68
C MET A 1 -19.45 -31.51 -0.18
N MET A 2 -19.83 -30.34 0.36
CA MET A 2 -19.56 -29.08 -0.33
C MET A 2 -18.10 -28.74 -0.05
N GLN A 3 -17.29 -28.61 -1.10
CA GLN A 3 -15.98 -27.99 -0.97
C GLN A 3 -16.25 -26.52 -0.65
N GLN A 4 -15.88 -26.07 0.55
CA GLN A 4 -15.65 -24.66 0.79
C GLN A 4 -14.47 -24.30 -0.12
N GLU A 5 -14.76 -23.66 -1.27
CA GLU A 5 -13.76 -22.83 -1.93
C GLU A 5 -13.37 -21.77 -0.91
N GLU A 6 -12.18 -21.91 -0.31
CA GLU A 6 -11.55 -20.80 0.38
C GLU A 6 -11.45 -19.67 -0.64
N ALA A 7 -12.27 -18.63 -0.44
CA ALA A 7 -12.24 -17.46 -1.30
C ALA A 7 -10.82 -16.89 -1.24
N ALA A 8 -10.18 -16.73 -2.40
CA ALA A 8 -8.84 -16.15 -2.45
C ALA A 8 -8.83 -14.78 -1.75
N PRO A 9 -7.80 -14.47 -0.94
CA PRO A 9 -7.71 -13.20 -0.25
C PRO A 9 -7.76 -12.04 -1.25
N SER A 10 -8.60 -11.05 -0.95
CA SER A 10 -8.90 -9.93 -1.84
C SER A 10 -8.14 -8.68 -1.44
N LEU A 11 -7.58 -7.95 -2.40
CA LEU A 11 -6.99 -6.64 -2.15
C LEU A 11 -8.02 -5.57 -1.76
N LEU A 12 -9.31 -5.81 -2.03
CA LEU A 12 -10.37 -4.86 -1.72
C LEU A 12 -10.41 -4.50 -0.24
N GLY A 13 -10.73 -3.23 0.05
CA GLY A 13 -10.75 -2.65 1.38
C GLY A 13 -9.58 -1.71 1.64
N THR A 14 -9.47 -1.26 2.88
CA THR A 14 -8.38 -0.37 3.34
C THR A 14 -7.33 -1.17 4.07
N TRP A 15 -6.08 -0.90 3.75
CA TRP A 15 -4.87 -1.51 4.31
C TRP A 15 -4.01 -0.44 4.94
N GLU A 16 -3.54 -0.68 6.15
CA GLU A 16 -2.76 0.27 6.91
C GLU A 16 -1.37 -0.27 7.20
N SER A 17 -0.34 0.53 6.90
CA SER A 17 1.04 0.11 7.11
C SER A 17 1.33 -0.03 8.61
N ASN A 18 1.92 -1.14 9.03
CA ASN A 18 2.39 -1.34 10.40
C ASN A 18 3.93 -1.25 10.47
N GLU A 19 4.64 -1.80 9.49
CA GLU A 19 6.09 -1.85 9.45
C GLU A 19 6.62 -1.62 8.03
N ALA A 20 7.80 -1.01 7.93
CA ALA A 20 8.46 -0.79 6.65
C ALA A 20 9.97 -0.91 6.78
N PHE A 21 10.61 -1.41 5.72
CA PHE A 21 12.06 -1.56 5.61
C PHE A 21 12.52 -1.24 4.20
N GLY A 22 13.80 -0.90 4.07
CA GLY A 22 14.43 -0.75 2.77
C GLY A 22 15.15 0.57 2.58
N ASN A 23 15.51 0.86 1.34
CA ASN A 23 16.45 1.91 0.99
C ASN A 23 16.04 2.69 -0.27
N THR A 24 14.76 2.72 -0.64
CA THR A 24 14.34 3.65 -1.70
C THR A 24 14.57 5.10 -1.26
N ALA A 25 14.71 5.98 -2.24
CA ALA A 25 14.80 7.42 -2.02
C ALA A 25 13.42 8.10 -1.94
N LEU A 26 12.34 7.33 -1.69
CA LEU A 26 10.99 7.86 -1.55
C LEU A 26 10.86 8.51 -0.16
N ASP A 27 10.60 9.82 -0.15
CA ASP A 27 10.49 10.63 1.06
C ASP A 27 9.38 10.12 2.00
N TRP A 28 8.22 9.74 1.43
CA TRP A 28 7.12 9.17 2.19
C TRP A 28 7.44 7.78 2.75
N ALA A 29 8.16 6.93 2.00
CA ALA A 29 8.51 5.61 2.48
C ALA A 29 9.48 5.71 3.66
N GLN A 30 10.39 6.69 3.63
CA GLN A 30 11.21 7.01 4.80
C GLN A 30 10.36 7.47 5.99
N ALA A 31 9.34 8.31 5.78
CA ALA A 31 8.46 8.74 6.87
C ALA A 31 7.64 7.58 7.48
N VAL A 32 7.25 6.57 6.68
CA VAL A 32 6.63 5.33 7.18
C VAL A 32 7.63 4.52 8.01
N LYS A 33 8.87 4.34 7.51
CA LYS A 33 9.95 3.64 8.25
C LYS A 33 10.28 4.32 9.58
N ASP A 34 10.30 5.65 9.59
CA ASP A 34 10.52 6.46 10.79
C ASP A 34 9.30 6.50 11.73
N GLN A 35 8.20 5.81 11.37
CA GLN A 35 6.95 5.77 12.13
C GLN A 35 6.30 7.16 12.35
N ARG A 36 6.60 8.13 11.48
CA ARG A 36 6.01 9.48 11.53
C ARG A 36 4.62 9.52 10.91
N VAL A 37 4.39 8.68 9.92
CA VAL A 37 3.12 8.56 9.21
C VAL A 37 2.74 7.09 9.05
N GLN A 38 1.45 6.84 8.92
CA GLN A 38 0.87 5.56 8.51
C GLN A 38 0.40 5.69 7.06
N LEU A 39 0.84 4.79 6.19
CA LEU A 39 0.33 4.69 4.82
C LEU A 39 -0.96 3.88 4.84
N GLN A 40 -2.04 4.49 4.33
CA GLN A 40 -3.31 3.84 4.06
C GLN A 40 -3.48 3.66 2.54
N LEU A 41 -3.71 2.42 2.12
CA LEU A 41 -4.06 2.06 0.75
C LEU A 41 -5.47 1.51 0.72
N THR A 42 -6.35 2.15 -0.04
CA THR A 42 -7.72 1.64 -0.25
C THR A 42 -7.85 1.15 -1.67
N PHE A 43 -8.30 -0.09 -1.86
CA PHE A 43 -8.69 -0.63 -3.15
C PHE A 43 -10.21 -0.84 -3.18
N GLU A 44 -10.87 -0.25 -4.17
CA GLU A 44 -12.33 -0.29 -4.30
C GLU A 44 -12.75 -1.10 -5.55
N PRO A 45 -14.00 -1.61 -5.57
CA PRO A 45 -14.58 -2.16 -6.79
C PRO A 45 -14.47 -1.19 -7.97
N GLY A 46 -14.30 -1.73 -9.18
CA GLY A 46 -14.10 -0.89 -10.37
C GLY A 46 -12.66 -0.41 -10.58
N LYS A 47 -11.69 -1.08 -9.96
CA LYS A 47 -10.24 -0.84 -10.15
C LYS A 47 -9.79 0.53 -9.65
N ILE A 48 -10.43 1.08 -8.63
CA ILE A 48 -10.06 2.37 -8.03
C ILE A 48 -9.09 2.11 -6.88
N TYR A 49 -8.04 2.94 -6.78
CA TYR A 49 -7.17 2.95 -5.61
C TYR A 49 -7.10 4.35 -5.01
N ARG A 50 -6.85 4.40 -3.70
CA ARG A 50 -6.48 5.62 -2.98
C ARG A 50 -5.22 5.38 -2.17
N PHE A 51 -4.36 6.39 -2.16
CA PHE A 51 -3.13 6.45 -1.40
C PHE A 51 -3.22 7.63 -0.44
N ARG A 52 -3.11 7.38 0.85
CA ARG A 52 -3.08 8.43 1.87
C ARG A 52 -1.96 8.19 2.88
N LEU A 53 -1.29 9.27 3.27
CA LEU A 53 -0.36 9.27 4.39
C LEU A 53 -1.02 10.02 5.53
N VAL A 54 -1.23 9.32 6.64
CA VAL A 54 -1.87 9.84 7.83
C VAL A 54 -0.82 10.05 8.91
N SER A 55 -0.78 11.22 9.52
CA SER A 55 0.10 11.50 10.66
C SER A 55 -0.26 10.62 11.85
N LYS A 56 0.72 9.98 12.49
CA LYS A 56 0.46 9.14 13.67
C LYS A 56 0.12 9.94 14.93
N ASP A 57 0.50 11.23 14.97
CA ASP A 57 0.30 12.08 16.14
C ASP A 57 -1.15 12.54 16.29
N ASP A 58 -1.82 12.83 15.17
CA ASP A 58 -3.14 13.48 15.15
C ASP A 58 -4.12 12.89 14.13
N SER A 59 -3.75 11.81 13.42
CA SER A 59 -4.56 11.17 12.39
C SER A 59 -4.97 12.10 11.23
N THR A 60 -4.21 13.17 10.99
CA THR A 60 -4.45 14.11 9.88
C THR A 60 -3.87 13.57 8.57
N ASP A 61 -4.61 13.72 7.46
CA ASP A 61 -4.08 13.45 6.11
C ASP A 61 -2.99 14.47 5.76
N VAL A 62 -1.77 13.98 5.58
CA VAL A 62 -0.57 14.74 5.25
C VAL A 62 0.00 14.37 3.88
N THR A 63 -0.78 13.69 3.04
CA THR A 63 -0.33 13.18 1.71
C THR A 63 0.28 14.27 0.84
N SER A 64 -0.32 15.47 0.84
CA SER A 64 0.14 16.62 0.06
C SER A 64 1.50 17.19 0.50
N ASN A 65 2.01 16.79 1.67
CA ASN A 65 3.31 17.24 2.18
C ASN A 65 4.49 16.50 1.53
N PHE A 66 4.24 15.44 0.75
CA PHE A 66 5.27 14.59 0.15
C PHE A 66 5.38 14.83 -1.35
N ARG A 67 6.60 14.78 -1.89
CA ARG A 67 6.90 15.16 -3.28
C ARG A 67 6.89 13.97 -4.24
N HIS A 68 7.21 12.78 -3.75
CA HIS A 68 7.42 11.57 -4.57
C HIS A 68 6.28 10.57 -4.43
N VAL A 69 5.06 11.07 -4.35
CA VAL A 69 3.87 10.23 -4.24
C VAL A 69 3.43 9.81 -5.65
N VAL A 70 2.97 8.56 -5.77
CA VAL A 70 2.01 8.19 -6.83
C VAL A 70 0.78 9.10 -6.74
N ALA A 71 -0.13 9.06 -7.70
CA ALA A 71 -1.37 9.84 -7.54
C ALA A 71 -2.07 9.44 -6.22
N SER A 72 -2.66 10.41 -5.51
CA SER A 72 -3.36 10.12 -4.24
C SER A 72 -4.66 9.33 -4.47
N GLU A 73 -5.19 9.38 -5.68
CA GLU A 73 -6.32 8.58 -6.15
C GLU A 73 -6.14 8.30 -7.65
N GLY A 74 -6.60 7.14 -8.09
CA GLY A 74 -6.62 6.80 -9.51
C GLY A 74 -7.15 5.40 -9.75
N SER A 75 -6.79 4.84 -10.90
CA SER A 75 -7.10 3.45 -11.23
C SER A 75 -5.87 2.57 -11.15
N TYR A 76 -6.06 1.30 -10.82
CA TYR A 76 -5.00 0.29 -10.79
C TYR A 76 -5.37 -0.94 -11.64
N GLU A 77 -4.39 -1.74 -12.01
CA GLU A 77 -4.60 -3.06 -12.60
C GLU A 77 -3.69 -4.09 -11.97
N LEU A 78 -4.19 -5.31 -11.82
CA LEU A 78 -3.37 -6.45 -11.43
C LEU A 78 -2.66 -7.02 -12.67
N GLN A 79 -1.38 -7.32 -12.54
CA GLN A 79 -0.55 -7.82 -13.63
C GLN A 79 0.16 -9.10 -13.21
N GLY A 80 -0.05 -10.18 -13.97
CA GLY A 80 0.50 -11.49 -13.62
C GLY A 80 -0.03 -11.99 -12.29
N ASP A 81 0.82 -12.66 -11.51
CA ASP A 81 0.43 -13.30 -10.26
C ASP A 81 0.45 -12.34 -9.06
N ASP A 82 1.31 -11.32 -9.07
CA ASP A 82 1.63 -10.49 -7.91
C ASP A 82 1.80 -8.99 -8.20
N GLY A 83 1.64 -8.56 -9.46
CA GLY A 83 1.93 -7.18 -9.87
C GLY A 83 0.75 -6.23 -9.67
N ILE A 84 1.04 -4.99 -9.26
CA ILE A 84 0.10 -3.88 -9.28
C ILE A 84 0.63 -2.80 -10.22
N ALA A 85 -0.18 -2.39 -11.18
CA ALA A 85 0.11 -1.27 -12.05
C ALA A 85 -0.80 -0.10 -11.71
N ILE A 86 -0.20 1.03 -11.33
CA ILE A 86 -0.92 2.27 -11.06
C ILE A 86 -0.99 3.09 -12.34
N HIS A 87 -2.21 3.39 -12.81
CA HIS A 87 -2.40 4.20 -14.02
C HIS A 87 -1.96 5.64 -13.78
N GLY A 88 -1.17 6.19 -14.71
CA GLY A 88 -0.62 7.54 -14.58
C GLY A 88 0.62 7.64 -13.68
N ASP A 89 1.11 6.53 -13.12
CA ASP A 89 2.39 6.52 -12.41
C ASP A 89 3.56 6.81 -13.36
N THR A 90 4.23 7.94 -13.15
CA THR A 90 5.43 8.35 -13.89
C THR A 90 6.73 8.14 -13.11
N SER A 91 6.63 7.65 -11.87
CA SER A 91 7.78 7.34 -11.01
C SER A 91 8.56 6.14 -11.51
N GLY A 92 7.87 5.21 -12.20
CA GLY A 92 8.41 3.94 -12.66
C GLY A 92 8.67 2.92 -11.53
N ILE A 93 8.05 3.13 -10.37
CA ILE A 93 8.11 2.18 -9.26
C ILE A 93 7.35 0.93 -9.67
N LYS A 94 7.97 -0.24 -9.48
CA LYS A 94 7.26 -1.50 -9.63
C LYS A 94 6.66 -1.88 -8.28
N TRP A 95 5.36 -2.13 -8.27
CA TRP A 95 4.62 -2.60 -7.11
C TRP A 95 4.34 -4.09 -7.26
N THR A 96 4.69 -4.87 -6.25
CA THR A 96 4.22 -6.25 -6.12
C THR A 96 3.62 -6.48 -4.74
N TYR A 97 2.67 -7.41 -4.63
CA TYR A 97 1.99 -7.72 -3.39
C TYR A 97 2.04 -9.21 -3.08
N LEU A 98 2.00 -9.55 -1.80
CA LEU A 98 1.83 -10.91 -1.32
C LEU A 98 0.94 -10.88 -0.08
N PHE A 99 -0.10 -11.71 -0.06
CA PHE A 99 -0.83 -12.02 1.17
C PHE A 99 -0.02 -13.01 1.99
N GLU A 100 0.34 -12.65 3.22
CA GLU A 100 0.94 -13.58 4.18
C GLU A 100 -0.17 -14.32 4.95
N GLU A 101 -1.29 -13.63 5.21
CA GLU A 101 -2.55 -14.15 5.78
C GLU A 101 -3.74 -13.38 5.18
N GLU A 102 -4.98 -13.71 5.56
CA GLU A 102 -6.19 -13.04 5.02
C GLU A 102 -6.18 -11.52 5.23
N ASP A 103 -5.72 -11.07 6.40
CA ASP A 103 -5.65 -9.66 6.80
C ASP A 103 -4.21 -9.14 6.94
N SER A 104 -3.24 -9.86 6.37
CA SER A 104 -1.82 -9.47 6.33
C SER A 104 -1.31 -9.36 4.90
N LEU A 105 -0.91 -8.15 4.51
CA LEU A 105 -0.47 -7.83 3.17
C LEU A 105 0.96 -7.28 3.20
N ARG A 106 1.81 -7.80 2.34
CA ARG A 106 3.14 -7.27 2.10
C ARG A 106 3.22 -6.66 0.71
N ILE A 107 3.53 -5.37 0.61
CA ILE A 107 3.81 -4.71 -0.66
C ILE A 107 5.31 -4.44 -0.77
N ARG A 108 5.87 -4.81 -1.92
CA ARG A 108 7.25 -4.53 -2.28
C ARG A 108 7.29 -3.46 -3.38
N LEU A 109 8.09 -2.44 -3.13
CA LEU A 109 8.27 -1.28 -4.00
C LEU A 109 9.69 -1.28 -4.53
N GLU A 110 9.85 -1.50 -5.83
CA GLU A 110 11.16 -1.45 -6.47
C GLU A 110 11.30 -0.13 -7.24
N GLY A 111 12.28 0.68 -6.84
CA GLY A 111 12.55 1.96 -7.50
C GLY A 111 12.91 1.80 -8.98
N ALA A 112 12.47 2.77 -9.79
CA ALA A 112 12.82 2.83 -11.20
C ALA A 112 14.33 3.00 -11.42
N LYS A 113 14.83 2.43 -12.52
CA LYS A 113 16.18 2.72 -13.02
C LYS A 113 16.17 4.12 -13.66
N ARG A 114 16.39 5.18 -12.87
CA ARG A 114 16.73 6.50 -13.43
C ARG A 114 18.21 6.80 -13.20
N PHE A 115 18.96 6.88 -14.30
CA PHE A 115 20.33 7.39 -14.34
C PHE A 115 21.36 6.73 -13.40
N GLY A 116 21.43 5.39 -13.40
CA GLY A 116 22.61 4.66 -12.91
C GLY A 116 22.86 4.63 -11.39
N ARG A 117 21.95 5.16 -10.55
CA ARG A 117 22.00 4.95 -9.09
C ARG A 117 21.13 3.75 -8.68
N CYS A 118 21.56 3.02 -7.67
CA CYS A 118 20.98 1.75 -7.23
C CYS A 118 19.46 1.83 -7.08
N LYS A 119 18.77 0.80 -7.59
CA LYS A 119 17.35 0.55 -7.38
C LYS A 119 17.15 0.26 -5.90
N GLY A 120 16.65 1.23 -5.15
CA GLY A 120 16.21 0.95 -3.80
C GLY A 120 15.01 0.01 -3.85
N VAL A 121 14.88 -0.80 -2.82
CA VAL A 121 13.70 -1.66 -2.61
C VAL A 121 13.18 -1.33 -1.22
N ASP A 122 11.89 -1.03 -1.13
CA ASP A 122 11.19 -0.99 0.14
C ASP A 122 10.20 -2.14 0.21
N VAL A 123 10.03 -2.68 1.42
CA VAL A 123 9.02 -3.65 1.77
C VAL A 123 8.19 -3.01 2.87
N ILE A 124 6.88 -2.96 2.67
CA ILE A 124 5.93 -2.40 3.60
C ILE A 124 4.91 -3.49 3.93
N TYR A 125 4.72 -3.72 5.23
CA TYR A 125 3.73 -4.63 5.77
C TYR A 125 2.50 -3.84 6.18
N PHE A 126 1.34 -4.43 5.89
CA PHE A 126 0.04 -3.85 6.13
C PHE A 126 -0.85 -4.83 6.87
N ALA A 127 -1.67 -4.29 7.75
CA ALA A 127 -2.85 -4.98 8.26
C ALA A 127 -4.10 -4.42 7.58
N ARG A 128 -5.15 -5.23 7.45
CA ARG A 128 -6.44 -4.69 7.03
C ARG A 128 -6.94 -3.73 8.11
N ALA A 129 -7.43 -2.55 7.70
CA ALA A 129 -8.07 -1.63 8.63
C ALA A 129 -9.29 -2.32 9.21
N GLU A 130 -9.33 -2.54 10.52
CA GLU A 130 -10.56 -2.95 11.18
C GLU A 130 -11.59 -1.85 10.96
N THR A 131 -12.64 -2.13 10.17
CA THR A 131 -13.82 -1.27 10.17
C THR A 131 -14.27 -1.15 11.62
N ALA A 132 -14.22 0.06 12.18
CA ALA A 132 -14.63 0.41 13.54
C ALA A 132 -16.13 0.15 13.85
N GLN A 133 -16.76 -0.77 13.13
CA GLN A 133 -18.14 -1.20 13.29
C GLN A 133 -18.30 -2.40 14.22
N GLN A 134 -17.23 -3.13 14.56
CA GLN A 134 -17.31 -4.31 15.46
C GLN A 134 -17.23 -4.00 16.97
N LEU A 135 -17.02 -2.74 17.35
CA LEU A 135 -16.93 -2.33 18.77
C LEU A 135 -18.19 -1.63 19.30
N LYS A 136 -19.32 -1.67 18.58
CA LYS A 136 -20.61 -1.15 19.05
C LYS A 136 -21.60 -2.23 19.49
N ASP A 137 -21.29 -3.51 19.28
CA ASP A 137 -22.17 -4.64 19.61
C ASP A 137 -21.61 -5.55 20.72
N LEU A 138 -20.69 -5.04 21.55
CA LEU A 138 -20.25 -5.69 22.81
C LEU A 138 -20.76 -4.91 24.03
#